data_AF-A0A2D9B3T5-F1
#
_entry.id   AF-A0A2D9B3T5-F1
#
_cell.length_a   1.000
_cell.length_b   1.000
_cell.length_c   1.000
_cell.angle_alpha   90.00
_cell.angle_beta   90.00
_cell.angle_gamma   90.00
#
_symmetry.space_group_name_H-M   'P 1'
#
loop_
_entity.id
_entity.type
_entity.pdbx_description
1 polymer ?
#
loop_
_entity_poly.entity_id
_entity_poly.type
_entity_poly.pdbx_seq_one_letter_code
_entity_poly.pdbx_strand_id
1 'polypeptide(L)'
;MSQSKDLAELQNKFWKSSNPKSKVATAPEKWKDESAVILFRDEFYKYTNNGKKMYNPSHFHQRVLLLDKAAVEAFSEFSFEKDERIGAVFVNWKRDATTVGIKVIKPNGEERIIDVDNEKVTQDEAYKIAIPNLEVGDILDIFIFEDDFLRSFSGTHIYDPVERVLSTKYPVLFSRTAVEV
;
A
#
# COMPACT_ATOMS: atom_id res chain seq x y z
N MET A 1 -19.33 -6.62 -12.53
CA MET A 1 -19.11 -7.89 -11.82
C MET A 1 -17.63 -8.33 -11.80
N SER A 2 -16.64 -7.41 -11.83
CA SER A 2 -15.21 -7.77 -11.94
C SER A 2 -14.40 -7.59 -10.64
N GLN A 3 -14.67 -6.54 -9.84
CA GLN A 3 -13.81 -6.15 -8.71
C GLN A 3 -13.59 -7.23 -7.63
N SER A 4 -14.59 -8.07 -7.34
CA SER A 4 -14.47 -9.08 -6.27
C SER A 4 -13.52 -10.25 -6.62
N LYS A 5 -13.39 -10.62 -7.90
CA LYS A 5 -12.43 -11.65 -8.33
C LYS A 5 -10.99 -11.12 -8.31
N ASP A 6 -10.82 -9.87 -8.72
CA ASP A 6 -9.51 -9.21 -8.75
C ASP A 6 -8.94 -9.01 -7.34
N LEU A 7 -9.77 -8.63 -6.35
CA LEU A 7 -9.32 -8.44 -4.97
C LEU A 7 -8.81 -9.75 -4.33
N ALA A 8 -9.54 -10.86 -4.47
CA ALA A 8 -9.14 -12.14 -3.86
C ALA A 8 -7.81 -12.66 -4.44
N GLU A 9 -7.59 -12.50 -5.74
CA GLU A 9 -6.32 -12.84 -6.39
C GLU A 9 -5.17 -11.96 -5.89
N LEU A 10 -5.40 -10.65 -5.76
CA LEU A 10 -4.41 -9.71 -5.22
C LEU A 10 -4.10 -9.98 -3.74
N GLN A 11 -5.10 -10.25 -2.91
CA GLN A 11 -4.90 -10.68 -1.52
C GLN A 11 -4.03 -11.94 -1.45
N ASN A 12 -4.27 -12.92 -2.31
CA ASN A 12 -3.46 -14.12 -2.37
C ASN A 12 -2.02 -13.80 -2.80
N LYS A 13 -1.85 -12.96 -3.84
CA LYS A 13 -0.55 -12.53 -4.35
C LYS A 13 0.30 -11.82 -3.28
N PHE A 14 -0.29 -10.87 -2.56
CA PHE A 14 0.44 -10.05 -1.59
C PHE A 14 0.57 -10.72 -0.22
N TRP A 15 -0.52 -11.26 0.34
CA TRP A 15 -0.51 -11.81 1.70
C TRP A 15 -0.04 -13.26 1.79
N LYS A 16 -0.18 -14.06 0.73
CA LYS A 16 0.37 -15.43 0.70
C LYS A 16 1.71 -15.53 -0.01
N SER A 17 2.39 -14.40 -0.20
CA SER A 17 3.74 -14.37 -0.75
C SER A 17 4.68 -15.30 0.02
N SER A 18 5.51 -16.04 -0.73
CA SER A 18 6.54 -16.92 -0.17
C SER A 18 7.77 -16.17 0.33
N ASN A 19 7.85 -14.85 0.12
CA ASN A 19 8.97 -14.03 0.55
C ASN A 19 9.07 -14.00 2.10
N PRO A 20 10.15 -14.53 2.70
CA PRO A 20 10.29 -14.51 4.17
C PRO A 20 10.30 -13.09 4.73
N LYS A 21 10.79 -12.11 3.96
CA LYS A 21 10.84 -10.71 4.40
C LYS A 21 9.46 -10.08 4.55
N SER A 22 8.47 -10.53 3.78
CA SER A 22 7.09 -10.06 3.94
C SER A 22 6.38 -10.71 5.12
N LYS A 23 7.02 -11.61 5.87
CA LYS A 23 6.46 -12.32 7.04
C LYS A 23 7.07 -11.90 8.38
N VAL A 24 8.05 -10.98 8.37
CA VAL A 24 8.63 -10.46 9.62
C VAL A 24 7.54 -9.81 10.46
N ALA A 25 7.55 -10.07 11.76
CA ALA A 25 6.56 -9.56 12.71
C ALA A 25 7.17 -8.78 13.88
N THR A 26 8.50 -8.67 13.93
CA THR A 26 9.22 -8.04 15.04
C THR A 26 10.16 -6.96 14.51
N ALA A 27 10.29 -5.89 15.28
CA ALA A 27 11.30 -4.86 15.05
C ALA A 27 12.59 -5.16 15.85
N PRO A 28 13.76 -4.79 15.33
CA PRO A 28 15.01 -4.77 16.10
C PRO A 28 14.92 -3.89 17.35
N GLU A 29 15.61 -4.29 18.42
CA GLU A 29 15.57 -3.58 19.72
C GLU A 29 16.00 -2.11 19.65
N LYS A 30 16.90 -1.77 18.70
CA LYS A 30 17.34 -0.39 18.46
C LYS A 30 16.20 0.58 18.08
N TRP A 31 15.02 0.07 17.72
CA TRP A 31 13.86 0.87 17.33
C TRP A 31 12.70 0.75 18.33
N LYS A 32 12.96 0.26 19.55
CA LYS A 32 11.93 0.12 20.59
C LYS A 32 11.31 1.45 21.02
N ASP A 33 12.05 2.56 20.86
CA ASP A 33 11.64 3.91 21.25
C ASP A 33 10.98 4.67 20.08
N GLU A 34 10.83 4.02 18.92
CA GLU A 34 10.14 4.58 17.75
C GLU A 34 8.64 4.35 17.87
N SER A 35 7.84 5.29 17.38
CA SER A 35 6.37 5.14 17.42
C SER A 35 5.86 4.01 16.52
N ALA A 36 6.52 3.79 15.38
CA ALA A 36 6.19 2.70 14.46
C ALA A 36 7.43 2.28 13.67
N VAL A 37 7.41 1.07 13.14
CA VAL A 37 8.50 0.52 12.31
C VAL A 37 7.90 -0.10 11.05
N ILE A 38 8.42 0.27 9.89
CA ILE A 38 8.06 -0.37 8.62
C ILE A 38 8.88 -1.66 8.51
N LEU A 39 8.23 -2.80 8.73
CA LEU A 39 8.86 -4.12 8.70
C LEU A 39 9.19 -4.56 7.27
N PHE A 40 8.34 -4.19 6.32
CA PHE A 40 8.46 -4.56 4.93
C PHE A 40 7.84 -3.47 4.07
N ARG A 41 8.54 -3.07 3.01
CA ARG A 41 8.02 -2.17 1.98
C ARG A 41 8.46 -2.69 0.61
N ASP A 42 7.51 -2.81 -0.30
CA ASP A 42 7.72 -3.26 -1.66
C ASP A 42 6.95 -2.38 -2.63
N GLU A 43 7.70 -1.70 -3.49
CA GLU A 43 7.20 -0.85 -4.55
C GLU A 43 7.61 -1.43 -5.89
N PHE A 44 6.66 -1.51 -6.80
CA PHE A 44 6.89 -1.99 -8.15
C PHE A 44 6.19 -1.08 -9.15
N TYR A 45 6.93 -0.71 -10.18
CA TYR A 45 6.43 0.06 -11.30
C TYR A 45 6.82 -0.62 -12.59
N LYS A 46 5.86 -0.83 -13.46
CA LYS A 46 6.10 -1.37 -14.80
C LYS A 46 5.70 -0.34 -15.83
N TYR A 47 6.47 -0.23 -16.89
CA TYR A 47 6.19 0.61 -18.03
C TYR A 47 6.38 -0.22 -19.29
N THR A 48 5.31 -0.72 -19.88
CA THR A 48 5.42 -1.52 -21.11
C THR A 48 4.63 -0.93 -22.25
N ASN A 49 5.24 -0.92 -23.44
CA ASN A 49 4.59 -0.48 -24.67
C ASN A 49 4.72 -1.57 -25.74
N ASN A 50 3.60 -2.05 -26.26
CA ASN A 50 3.58 -3.04 -27.36
C ASN A 50 3.23 -2.41 -28.73
N GLY A 51 3.38 -1.08 -28.86
CA GLY A 51 3.10 -0.31 -30.06
C GLY A 51 1.63 0.02 -30.31
N LYS A 52 0.69 -0.61 -29.57
CA LYS A 52 -0.76 -0.35 -29.67
C LYS A 52 -1.39 0.00 -28.32
N LYS A 53 -0.83 -0.52 -27.23
CA LYS A 53 -1.29 -0.32 -25.87
C LYS A 53 -0.08 -0.09 -24.97
N MET A 54 -0.24 0.84 -24.05
CA MET A 54 0.68 1.02 -22.93
C MET A 54 0.03 0.38 -21.71
N TYR A 55 0.82 -0.42 -21.00
CA TYR A 55 0.38 -1.08 -19.79
C TYR A 55 1.40 -0.82 -18.69
N ASN A 56 0.94 -0.11 -17.65
CA ASN A 56 1.81 0.40 -16.60
C ASN A 56 1.28 0.04 -15.20
N PRO A 57 1.16 -1.26 -14.88
CA PRO A 57 0.68 -1.64 -13.56
C PRO A 57 1.71 -1.21 -12.50
N SER A 58 1.20 -0.80 -11.35
CA SER A 58 2.04 -0.53 -10.18
C SER A 58 1.49 -1.21 -8.94
N HIS A 59 2.37 -1.48 -7.98
CA HIS A 59 1.95 -1.89 -6.66
C HIS A 59 2.79 -1.28 -5.56
N PHE A 60 2.15 -1.12 -4.42
CA PHE A 60 2.73 -0.75 -3.16
C PHE A 60 2.28 -1.76 -2.11
N HIS A 61 3.20 -2.41 -1.41
CA HIS A 61 2.91 -3.34 -0.32
C HIS A 61 3.75 -2.97 0.89
N GLN A 62 3.12 -2.64 2.01
CA GLN A 62 3.80 -2.23 3.23
C GLN A 62 3.24 -2.93 4.46
N ARG A 63 4.15 -3.38 5.33
CA ARG A 63 3.84 -3.87 6.68
C ARG A 63 4.42 -2.93 7.72
N VAL A 64 3.59 -2.43 8.63
CA VAL A 64 3.97 -1.49 9.67
C VAL A 64 3.61 -2.04 11.04
N LEU A 65 4.58 -2.13 11.93
CA LEU A 65 4.38 -2.45 13.34
C LEU A 65 4.13 -1.15 14.12
N LEU A 66 3.03 -1.10 14.87
CA LEU A 66 2.67 0.04 15.72
C LEU A 66 3.23 -0.18 17.13
N LEU A 67 4.05 0.74 17.63
CA LEU A 67 4.76 0.59 18.91
C LEU A 67 4.24 1.52 20.01
N ASP A 68 3.51 2.58 19.66
CA ASP A 68 2.89 3.48 20.62
C ASP A 68 1.47 3.92 20.22
N LYS A 69 0.81 4.65 21.12
CA LYS A 69 -0.53 5.18 20.89
C LYS A 69 -0.59 6.23 19.78
N ALA A 70 0.49 7.00 19.59
CA ALA A 70 0.54 8.05 18.58
C ALA A 70 0.55 7.44 17.16
N ALA A 71 1.23 6.31 16.98
CA ALA A 71 1.16 5.52 15.77
C ALA A 71 -0.23 4.91 15.58
N VAL A 72 -0.82 4.32 16.62
CA VAL A 72 -2.20 3.80 16.53
C VAL A 72 -3.15 4.89 16.03
N GLU A 73 -3.11 6.08 16.62
CA GLU A 73 -3.94 7.22 16.20
C GLU A 73 -3.64 7.63 14.75
N ALA A 74 -2.35 7.79 14.39
CA ALA A 74 -1.93 8.19 13.05
C ALA A 74 -2.31 7.18 11.95
N PHE A 75 -2.46 5.90 12.30
CA PHE A 75 -2.82 4.83 11.37
C PHE A 75 -4.28 4.35 11.53
N SER A 76 -5.06 4.95 12.44
CA SER A 76 -6.49 4.63 12.61
C SER A 76 -7.35 5.19 11.49
N GLU A 77 -6.87 6.24 10.81
CA GLU A 77 -7.53 6.86 9.68
C GLU A 77 -6.59 6.94 8.48
N PHE A 78 -7.05 6.43 7.35
CA PHE A 78 -6.35 6.52 6.06
C PHE A 78 -7.11 7.46 5.14
N SER A 79 -6.56 8.63 4.83
CA SER A 79 -7.16 9.56 3.84
C SER A 79 -6.44 9.43 2.50
N PHE A 80 -7.09 8.91 1.46
CA PHE A 80 -6.56 8.88 0.09
C PHE A 80 -6.93 10.17 -0.63
N GLU A 81 -6.01 11.14 -0.65
CA GLU A 81 -6.10 12.29 -1.54
C GLU A 81 -5.48 12.00 -2.90
N LYS A 82 -5.89 12.78 -3.89
CA LYS A 82 -5.49 12.60 -5.30
C LYS A 82 -4.03 13.00 -5.56
N ASP A 83 -3.36 13.69 -4.63
CA ASP A 83 -1.99 14.16 -4.84
C ASP A 83 -1.17 14.48 -3.57
N GLU A 84 -1.59 14.05 -2.38
CA GLU A 84 -0.89 14.43 -1.13
C GLU A 84 -0.59 13.28 -0.17
N ARG A 85 0.46 13.50 0.64
CA ARG A 85 1.06 12.51 1.55
C ARG A 85 0.08 12.08 2.63
N ILE A 86 -0.03 10.78 2.86
CA ILE A 86 -0.96 10.18 3.82
C ILE A 86 -0.14 9.52 4.93
N GLY A 87 0.21 10.28 5.97
CA GLY A 87 1.07 9.76 7.04
C GLY A 87 2.41 9.21 6.51
N ALA A 88 2.62 7.88 6.59
CA ALA A 88 3.82 7.19 6.10
C ALA A 88 3.63 6.33 4.83
N VAL A 89 2.49 6.43 4.14
CA VAL A 89 2.19 5.70 2.90
C VAL A 89 1.85 6.69 1.77
N PHE A 90 2.43 6.48 0.58
CA PHE A 90 2.18 7.28 -0.63
C PHE A 90 1.39 6.46 -1.64
N VAL A 91 0.32 7.03 -2.21
CA VAL A 91 -0.54 6.35 -3.20
C VAL A 91 -1.13 7.38 -4.16
N ASN A 92 -1.11 7.14 -5.47
CA ASN A 92 -1.76 8.00 -6.47
C ASN A 92 -3.05 7.34 -6.96
N TRP A 93 -4.18 7.64 -6.33
CA TRP A 93 -5.43 6.96 -6.65
C TRP A 93 -6.02 7.34 -8.04
N LYS A 94 -6.08 6.38 -8.98
CA LYS A 94 -6.95 6.45 -10.17
C LYS A 94 -8.24 5.64 -9.92
N ARG A 95 -9.38 6.35 -9.93
CA ARG A 95 -10.71 5.91 -9.45
C ARG A 95 -11.20 4.54 -9.91
N ASP A 96 -10.89 4.12 -11.13
CA ASP A 96 -11.44 2.91 -11.75
C ASP A 96 -10.43 1.76 -11.91
N ALA A 97 -9.19 1.95 -11.47
CA ALA A 97 -8.08 1.02 -11.67
C ALA A 97 -7.31 0.67 -10.38
N THR A 98 -7.70 1.25 -9.24
CA THR A 98 -6.98 1.06 -7.97
C THR A 98 -7.71 0.08 -7.06
N THR A 99 -7.00 -0.96 -6.61
CA THR A 99 -7.48 -1.93 -5.62
C THR A 99 -6.65 -1.83 -4.36
N VAL A 100 -7.29 -1.77 -3.20
CA VAL A 100 -6.63 -1.69 -1.89
C VAL A 100 -7.07 -2.84 -1.02
N GLY A 101 -6.11 -3.47 -0.35
CA GLY A 101 -6.36 -4.44 0.70
C GLY A 101 -5.64 -4.03 1.97
N ILE A 102 -6.36 -4.08 3.08
CA ILE A 102 -5.84 -3.77 4.41
C ILE A 102 -6.11 -4.98 5.30
N LYS A 103 -5.07 -5.46 5.98
CA LYS A 103 -5.15 -6.53 6.97
C LYS A 103 -4.45 -6.10 8.25
N VAL A 104 -5.14 -6.29 9.36
CA VAL A 104 -4.58 -6.11 10.70
C VAL A 104 -4.15 -7.47 11.22
N ILE A 105 -2.93 -7.56 11.75
CA ILE A 105 -2.40 -8.76 12.37
C ILE A 105 -2.07 -8.41 13.82
N LYS A 106 -2.76 -9.06 14.74
CA LYS A 106 -2.58 -8.89 16.18
C LYS A 106 -1.31 -9.61 16.65
N PRO A 107 -0.74 -9.24 17.82
CA PRO A 107 0.43 -9.94 18.39
C PRO A 107 0.22 -11.44 18.64
N ASN A 108 -1.03 -11.86 18.88
CA ASN A 108 -1.41 -13.26 19.07
C ASN A 108 -1.49 -14.05 17.74
N GLY A 109 -1.26 -13.40 16.59
CA GLY A 109 -1.36 -13.99 15.26
C GLY A 109 -2.75 -13.97 14.63
N GLU A 110 -3.75 -13.40 15.33
CA GLU A 110 -5.08 -13.21 14.76
C GLU A 110 -5.04 -12.20 13.60
N GLU A 111 -5.65 -12.57 12.48
CA GLU A 111 -5.71 -11.71 11.29
C GLU A 111 -7.15 -11.23 11.07
N ARG A 112 -7.29 -9.92 10.83
CA ARG A 112 -8.57 -9.31 10.46
C ARG A 112 -8.41 -8.50 9.18
N ILE A 113 -9.13 -8.91 8.14
CA ILE A 113 -9.18 -8.20 6.86
C ILE A 113 -10.22 -7.08 6.98
N ILE A 114 -9.85 -5.87 6.59
CA ILE A 114 -10.74 -4.71 6.58
C ILE A 114 -11.46 -4.65 5.24
N ASP A 115 -12.77 -4.50 5.29
CA ASP A 115 -13.60 -4.28 4.11
C ASP A 115 -13.52 -2.80 3.71
N VAL A 116 -12.60 -2.51 2.80
CA VAL A 116 -12.31 -1.16 2.31
C VAL A 116 -13.54 -0.51 1.67
N ASP A 117 -14.41 -1.27 1.00
CA ASP A 117 -15.57 -0.69 0.31
C ASP A 117 -16.64 -0.22 1.29
N ASN A 118 -16.81 -0.95 2.40
CA ASN A 118 -17.78 -0.61 3.45
C ASN A 118 -17.29 0.50 4.40
N GLU A 119 -15.99 0.57 4.67
CA GLU A 119 -15.39 1.56 5.59
C GLU A 119 -15.04 2.90 4.92
N LYS A 120 -15.31 3.02 3.61
CA LYS A 120 -14.97 4.19 2.81
C LYS A 120 -15.98 5.31 2.99
N VAL A 121 -15.55 6.41 3.60
CA VAL A 121 -16.31 7.66 3.67
C VAL A 121 -15.74 8.66 2.67
N THR A 122 -16.60 9.28 1.88
CA THR A 122 -16.20 10.38 0.98
C THR A 122 -16.39 11.70 1.71
N GLN A 123 -15.30 12.43 1.95
CA GLN A 123 -15.33 13.76 2.57
C GLN A 123 -14.38 14.67 1.80
N ASP A 124 -14.90 15.79 1.29
CA ASP A 124 -14.11 16.85 0.63
C ASP A 124 -13.16 16.34 -0.48
N GLU A 125 -13.67 15.49 -1.37
CA GLU A 125 -12.92 14.87 -2.49
C GLU A 125 -11.83 13.86 -2.08
N ALA A 126 -11.59 13.68 -0.78
CA ALA A 126 -10.73 12.66 -0.21
C ALA A 126 -11.56 11.42 0.24
N TYR A 127 -10.96 10.23 0.11
CA TYR A 127 -11.54 9.01 0.65
C TYR A 127 -10.90 8.66 1.98
N LYS A 128 -11.68 8.65 3.05
CA LYS A 128 -11.21 8.21 4.36
C LYS A 128 -11.63 6.78 4.61
N ILE A 129 -10.68 5.93 4.99
CA ILE A 129 -10.91 4.57 5.48
C ILE A 129 -10.57 4.57 6.97
N ALA A 130 -11.55 4.26 7.80
CA ALA A 130 -11.32 4.02 9.22
C ALA A 130 -10.88 2.56 9.44
N ILE A 131 -9.90 2.36 10.32
CA ILE A 131 -9.51 1.03 10.79
C ILE A 131 -9.87 0.93 12.27
N PRO A 132 -11.07 0.42 12.62
CA PRO A 132 -11.52 0.38 14.00
C PRO A 132 -10.71 -0.63 14.82
N ASN A 133 -10.53 -0.40 16.13
CA ASN A 133 -9.91 -1.34 17.08
C ASN A 133 -8.43 -1.68 16.78
N LEU A 134 -7.65 -0.70 16.31
CA LEU A 134 -6.19 -0.81 16.31
C LEU A 134 -5.63 -0.62 17.71
N GLU A 135 -4.61 -1.41 18.03
CA GLU A 135 -3.95 -1.42 19.32
C GLU A 135 -2.43 -1.38 19.15
N VAL A 136 -1.74 -1.00 20.22
CA VAL A 136 -0.28 -1.02 20.26
C VAL A 136 0.20 -2.46 20.15
N GLY A 137 1.16 -2.70 19.26
CA GLY A 137 1.68 -4.03 18.91
C GLY A 137 1.05 -4.62 17.64
N ASP A 138 -0.01 -4.02 17.10
CA ASP A 138 -0.62 -4.48 15.86
C ASP A 138 0.31 -4.23 14.66
N ILE A 139 0.21 -5.13 13.68
CA ILE A 139 0.84 -4.96 12.38
C ILE A 139 -0.24 -4.64 11.35
N LEU A 140 -0.08 -3.53 10.66
CA LEU A 140 -0.85 -3.18 9.48
C LEU A 140 -0.17 -3.70 8.23
N ASP A 141 -0.83 -4.57 7.49
CA ASP A 141 -0.39 -5.13 6.22
C ASP A 141 -1.29 -4.60 5.09
N ILE A 142 -0.74 -3.66 4.31
CA ILE A 142 -1.49 -2.85 3.35
C ILE A 142 -0.88 -3.08 1.98
N PHE A 143 -1.70 -3.45 1.01
CA PHE A 143 -1.31 -3.40 -0.39
C PHE A 143 -2.24 -2.50 -1.19
N ILE A 144 -1.67 -1.94 -2.24
CA ILE A 144 -2.35 -1.12 -3.23
C ILE A 144 -1.84 -1.54 -4.59
N PHE A 145 -2.77 -1.77 -5.50
CA PHE A 145 -2.48 -2.19 -6.85
C PHE A 145 -3.21 -1.26 -7.80
N GLU A 146 -2.49 -0.69 -8.76
CA GLU A 146 -3.03 0.17 -9.79
C GLU A 146 -2.87 -0.53 -11.14
N ASP A 147 -3.98 -0.79 -11.82
CA ASP A 147 -4.03 -1.45 -13.12
C ASP A 147 -4.16 -0.42 -14.26
N ASP A 148 -3.10 0.34 -14.52
CA ASP A 148 -3.15 1.45 -15.48
C ASP A 148 -2.94 0.98 -16.92
N PHE A 149 -4.02 1.04 -17.71
CA PHE A 149 -4.00 0.79 -19.15
C PHE A 149 -4.30 2.07 -19.92
N LEU A 150 -3.35 2.47 -20.77
CA LEU A 150 -3.54 3.57 -21.72
C LEU A 150 -3.56 3.01 -23.14
N ARG A 151 -4.62 3.32 -23.90
CA ARG A 151 -4.64 3.05 -25.34
C ARG A 151 -3.72 4.07 -26.02
N SER A 152 -2.63 3.61 -26.61
CA SER A 152 -1.81 4.48 -27.44
C SER A 152 -2.59 4.78 -28.73
N PHE A 153 -2.97 6.04 -28.93
CA PHE A 153 -3.16 6.52 -30.30
C PHE A 153 -1.77 6.60 -30.94
N SER A 154 -1.69 6.27 -32.23
CA SER A 154 -0.45 6.13 -33.00
C SER A 154 0.61 7.21 -32.70
N GLY A 155 1.76 6.82 -32.16
CA GLY A 155 2.91 7.70 -31.91
C GLY A 155 3.87 7.20 -30.82
N THR A 156 5.06 7.80 -30.74
CA THR A 156 5.98 7.64 -29.59
C THR A 156 5.43 8.46 -28.43
N HIS A 157 5.07 7.80 -27.33
CA HIS A 157 4.68 8.48 -26.10
C HIS A 157 5.89 8.60 -25.18
N ILE A 158 6.21 9.84 -24.78
CA ILE A 158 7.26 10.12 -23.81
C ILE A 158 6.55 10.42 -22.50
N TYR A 159 6.87 9.66 -21.45
CA TYR A 159 6.38 9.93 -20.12
C TYR A 159 7.10 11.15 -19.53
N ASP A 160 6.35 11.97 -18.82
CA ASP A 160 6.97 12.93 -17.92
C ASP A 160 7.79 12.19 -16.86
N PRO A 161 8.96 12.71 -16.46
CA PRO A 161 9.73 12.14 -15.36
C PRO A 161 8.87 12.02 -14.11
N VAL A 162 8.84 10.82 -13.51
CA VAL A 162 8.16 10.59 -12.24
C VAL A 162 9.20 10.61 -11.12
N GLU A 163 9.11 11.61 -10.26
CA GLU A 163 9.94 11.69 -9.06
C GLU A 163 9.20 11.13 -7.85
N ARG A 164 9.89 10.29 -7.06
CA ARG A 164 9.35 9.69 -5.83
C ARG A 164 10.34 9.87 -4.70
N VAL A 165 9.85 10.30 -3.55
CA VAL A 165 10.64 10.39 -2.32
C VAL A 165 10.71 9.01 -1.66
N LEU A 166 11.91 8.47 -1.54
CA LEU A 166 12.14 7.17 -0.90
C LEU A 166 12.31 7.26 0.62
N SER A 167 12.47 8.48 1.16
CA SER A 167 12.56 8.68 2.61
C SER A 167 11.20 8.46 3.27
N THR A 168 11.22 7.86 4.45
CA THR A 168 10.03 7.55 5.24
C THR A 168 10.07 8.25 6.59
N LYS A 169 8.91 8.49 7.19
CA LYS A 169 8.79 9.04 8.55
C LYS A 169 9.31 8.06 9.61
N TYR A 170 9.03 6.77 9.42
CA TYR A 170 9.39 5.69 10.32
C TYR A 170 10.57 4.90 9.77
N PRO A 171 11.42 4.29 10.63
CA PRO A 171 12.51 3.44 10.18
C PRO A 171 11.99 2.23 9.39
N VAL A 172 12.78 1.81 8.40
CA VAL A 172 12.44 0.70 7.51
C VAL A 172 13.42 -0.45 7.69
N LEU A 173 12.90 -1.63 8.01
CA LEU A 173 13.69 -2.85 8.13
C LEU A 173 14.13 -3.38 6.77
N PHE A 174 13.19 -3.44 5.82
CA PHE A 174 13.45 -3.86 4.46
C PHE A 174 12.59 -3.08 3.49
N SER A 175 13.25 -2.48 2.49
CA SER A 175 12.59 -1.82 1.37
C SER A 175 13.07 -2.43 0.06
N ARG A 176 12.16 -2.66 -0.87
CA ARG A 176 12.44 -2.98 -2.26
C ARG A 176 11.70 -1.99 -3.14
N THR A 177 12.40 -1.40 -4.08
CA THR A 177 11.81 -0.62 -5.16
C THR A 177 12.28 -1.24 -6.47
N ALA A 178 11.35 -1.60 -7.33
CA ALA A 178 11.62 -2.23 -8.62
C ALA A 178 10.93 -1.44 -9.73
N VAL A 179 11.68 -1.21 -10.81
CA VAL A 179 11.19 -0.56 -12.02
C VAL A 179 11.47 -1.48 -13.20
N GLU A 180 10.43 -1.82 -13.96
CA GLU A 180 10.50 -2.60 -15.18
C GLU A 180 10.10 -1.70 -16.36
N VAL A 181 10.92 -1.65 -17.40
CA VAL A 181 10.73 -0.83 -18.61
C VAL A 181 10.86 -1.68 -19.87
#